data_AF-D3PXQ8-F1
#
_entry.id   AF-D3PXQ8-F1
#
_cell.length_a   1.000
_cell.length_b   1.000
_cell.length_c   1.000
_cell.angle_alpha   90.00
_cell.angle_beta   90.00
_cell.angle_gamma   90.00
#
_symmetry.space_group_name_H-M   'P 1'
#
loop_
_entity.id
_entity.type
_entity.pdbx_description
1 polymer ?
#
loop_
_entity_poly.entity_id
_entity_poly.type
_entity_poly.pdbx_seq_one_letter_code
_entity_poly.pdbx_strand_id
1 'polypeptide(L)'
;MAEDQVTPLIVVDAANVVGSRPDGWWRDRAGATARLRDRLAGLHEQGLRAGPDWARRPPLEIVLVTEGRARGVEASDTVGVVEAPGSGDDAIARLVAETTPHRQCLVVTSDRGLRRRVEAAGGQVTGAGTLA
;
A
#
# COMPACT_ATOMS: atom_id res chain seq x y z
N MET A 1 9.87 28.24 10.72
CA MET A 1 9.81 26.93 11.42
C MET A 1 9.03 26.03 10.50
N ALA A 2 9.71 25.13 9.77
CA ALA A 2 9.00 24.13 8.98
C ALA A 2 8.23 23.28 9.99
N GLU A 3 6.90 23.31 9.93
CA GLU A 3 6.11 22.29 10.60
C GLU A 3 6.67 20.95 10.16
N ASP A 4 6.99 20.08 11.12
CA ASP A 4 7.41 18.71 10.88
C ASP A 4 6.19 18.02 10.25
N GLN A 5 6.03 18.18 8.94
CA GLN A 5 4.84 17.71 8.24
C GLN A 5 4.93 16.19 8.23
N VAL A 6 4.09 15.57 9.06
CA VAL A 6 4.03 14.13 9.15
C VAL A 6 3.67 13.58 7.79
N THR A 7 4.63 12.89 7.16
CA THR A 7 4.51 12.40 5.79
C THR A 7 3.36 11.38 5.70
N PRO A 8 2.36 11.59 4.83
CA PRO A 8 1.25 10.65 4.68
C PRO A 8 1.70 9.25 4.26
N LEU A 9 0.96 8.23 4.71
CA LEU A 9 1.25 6.82 4.40
C LEU A 9 0.30 6.26 3.34
N ILE A 10 0.88 5.61 2.34
CA ILE A 10 0.18 4.76 1.38
C ILE A 10 0.51 3.30 1.68
N VAL A 11 -0.51 2.51 2.00
CA VAL A 11 -0.39 1.07 2.22
C VAL A 11 -0.93 0.33 1.01
N VAL A 12 -0.12 -0.52 0.39
CA VAL A 12 -0.51 -1.28 -0.80
C VAL A 12 -0.68 -2.76 -0.45
N ASP A 13 -1.85 -3.30 -0.74
CA ASP A 13 -2.13 -4.74 -0.64
C ASP A 13 -1.51 -5.47 -1.83
N ALA A 14 -0.34 -6.10 -1.63
CA ALA A 14 0.37 -6.77 -2.71
C ALA A 14 -0.43 -7.95 -3.27
N ALA A 15 -1.09 -8.73 -2.42
CA ALA A 15 -1.80 -9.93 -2.83
C ALA A 15 -3.01 -9.57 -3.71
N ASN A 16 -3.76 -8.52 -3.36
CA ASN A 16 -4.85 -8.01 -4.18
C ASN A 16 -4.38 -7.41 -5.50
N VAL A 17 -3.34 -6.58 -5.48
CA VAL A 17 -2.83 -5.91 -6.70
C VAL A 17 -2.22 -6.93 -7.67
N VAL A 18 -1.42 -7.88 -7.17
CA VAL A 18 -0.82 -8.94 -8.01
C VAL A 18 -1.89 -9.92 -8.49
N GLY A 19 -2.86 -10.25 -7.63
CA GLY A 19 -3.93 -11.20 -7.95
C GLY A 19 -4.97 -10.68 -8.94
N SER A 20 -5.16 -9.36 -9.03
CA SER A 20 -6.15 -8.74 -9.93
C SER A 20 -5.65 -8.47 -11.35
N ARG A 21 -4.35 -8.70 -11.63
CA ARG A 21 -3.75 -8.45 -12.94
C ARG A 21 -3.95 -9.66 -13.89
N PRO A 22 -4.54 -9.45 -15.09
CA PRO A 22 -4.88 -10.53 -16.02
C PRO A 22 -3.69 -11.09 -16.84
N ASP A 23 -2.48 -10.58 -16.63
CA ASP A 23 -1.27 -10.79 -17.44
C ASP A 23 -0.39 -11.97 -16.97
N GLY A 24 -0.95 -12.90 -16.18
CA GLY A 24 -0.24 -14.12 -15.77
C GLY A 24 0.73 -13.97 -14.59
N TRP A 25 0.75 -12.79 -13.94
CA TRP A 25 1.59 -12.49 -12.78
C TRP A 25 1.37 -13.47 -11.61
N TRP A 26 0.22 -14.12 -11.54
CA TRP A 26 -0.09 -15.12 -10.53
C TRP A 26 0.85 -16.34 -10.53
N ARG A 27 1.55 -16.63 -11.64
CA ARG A 27 2.50 -17.78 -11.75
C ARG A 27 3.79 -17.54 -10.97
N ASP A 28 4.26 -16.29 -10.93
CA ASP A 28 5.44 -15.84 -10.21
C ASP A 28 5.06 -14.66 -9.32
N ARG A 29 4.44 -14.97 -8.18
CA ARG A 29 3.93 -13.95 -7.27
C ARG A 29 5.05 -13.13 -6.62
N ALA A 30 6.17 -13.75 -6.27
CA ALA A 30 7.29 -13.04 -5.67
C ALA A 30 7.91 -12.04 -6.67
N GLY A 31 8.20 -12.46 -7.90
CA GLY A 31 8.71 -11.55 -8.92
C GLY A 31 7.69 -10.48 -9.32
N ALA A 32 6.39 -10.81 -9.31
CA ALA A 32 5.31 -9.85 -9.52
C ALA A 32 5.26 -8.77 -8.42
N THR A 33 5.40 -9.17 -7.15
CA THR A 33 5.49 -8.25 -6.02
C THR A 33 6.74 -7.37 -6.10
N ALA A 34 7.89 -7.92 -6.49
CA ALA A 34 9.12 -7.14 -6.69
C ALA A 34 8.94 -6.07 -7.79
N ARG A 35 8.36 -6.46 -8.94
CA ARG A 35 8.02 -5.50 -10.01
C ARG A 35 7.00 -4.46 -9.57
N LEU A 36 6.07 -4.82 -8.69
CA LEU A 36 5.12 -3.87 -8.11
C LEU A 36 5.84 -2.86 -7.21
N ARG A 37 6.70 -3.31 -6.28
CA ARG A 37 7.53 -2.44 -5.44
C ARG A 37 8.30 -1.43 -6.28
N ASP A 38 8.96 -1.88 -7.34
CA ASP A 38 9.77 -1.00 -8.21
C ASP A 38 8.92 0.06 -8.92
N ARG A 39 7.67 -0.28 -9.31
CA ARG A 39 6.73 0.69 -9.87
C ARG A 39 6.24 1.71 -8.85
N LEU A 40 6.10 1.29 -7.58
CA LEU A 40 5.66 2.16 -6.50
C LEU A 40 6.73 3.17 -6.07
N ALA A 41 8.01 2.89 -6.32
CA ALA A 41 9.13 3.72 -5.89
C ALA A 41 9.02 5.19 -6.35
N GLY A 42 8.47 5.43 -7.54
CA GLY A 42 8.28 6.79 -8.07
C GLY A 42 7.20 7.60 -7.34
N LEU A 43 6.28 6.95 -6.61
CA LEU A 43 5.18 7.64 -5.92
C LEU A 43 5.66 8.49 -4.75
N HIS A 44 6.81 8.17 -4.18
CA HIS A 44 7.42 8.97 -3.11
C HIS A 44 7.60 10.43 -3.55
N GLU A 45 8.08 10.64 -4.77
CA GLU A 45 8.37 11.97 -5.32
C GLU A 45 7.25 12.52 -6.21
N GLN A 46 6.38 11.67 -6.74
CA GLN A 46 5.36 12.07 -7.72
C GLN A 46 3.96 12.22 -7.13
N GLY A 47 3.69 11.56 -5.99
CA GLY A 47 2.33 11.40 -5.48
C GLY A 47 1.48 10.43 -6.30
N LEU A 48 0.26 10.16 -5.86
CA LEU A 48 -0.73 9.40 -6.62
C LEU A 48 -1.36 10.23 -7.74
N ARG A 49 -1.72 9.57 -8.85
CA ARG A 49 -2.46 10.19 -9.97
C ARG A 49 -3.92 10.49 -9.62
N ALA A 50 -4.52 9.67 -8.78
CA ALA A 50 -5.91 9.79 -8.33
C ALA A 50 -6.02 9.46 -6.84
N GLY A 51 -7.10 9.92 -6.21
CA GLY A 51 -7.28 9.82 -4.76
C GLY A 51 -7.35 11.20 -4.11
N PRO A 52 -7.34 11.28 -2.77
CA PRO A 52 -7.49 12.53 -2.05
C PRO A 52 -6.32 13.50 -2.27
N ASP A 53 -6.57 14.81 -2.16
CA ASP A 53 -5.62 15.88 -2.51
C ASP A 53 -4.26 15.79 -1.81
N TRP A 54 -4.25 15.25 -0.59
CA TRP A 54 -3.03 15.03 0.15
C TRP A 54 -2.20 13.87 -0.43
N ALA A 55 -2.84 12.81 -0.91
CA ALA A 55 -2.17 11.65 -1.47
C ALA A 55 -1.64 11.90 -2.89
N ARG A 56 -2.02 13.03 -3.51
CA ARG A 56 -1.48 13.47 -4.80
C ARG A 56 -0.28 14.41 -4.65
N ARG A 57 0.11 14.75 -3.41
CA ARG A 57 1.20 15.69 -3.11
C ARG A 57 2.34 14.95 -2.40
N PRO A 58 3.56 14.94 -2.99
CA PRO A 58 4.73 14.35 -2.36
C PRO A 58 5.28 15.25 -1.22
N PRO A 59 6.12 14.70 -0.32
CA PRO A 59 6.55 13.30 -0.27
C PRO A 59 5.46 12.37 0.29
N LEU A 60 5.49 11.11 -0.16
CA LEU A 60 4.66 10.04 0.40
C LEU A 60 5.53 8.93 0.98
N GLU A 61 5.14 8.38 2.11
CA GLU A 61 5.68 7.10 2.58
C GLU A 61 4.86 5.98 1.96
N ILE A 62 5.52 4.94 1.44
CA ILE A 62 4.85 3.79 0.82
C ILE A 62 5.27 2.52 1.53
N VAL A 63 4.28 1.73 1.93
CA VAL A 63 4.46 0.39 2.49
C VAL A 63 3.70 -0.63 1.64
N LEU A 64 4.41 -1.65 1.21
CA LEU A 64 3.86 -2.80 0.51
C LEU A 64 3.65 -3.95 1.50
N VAL A 65 2.39 -4.35 1.72
CA VAL A 65 2.07 -5.49 2.60
C VAL A 65 2.00 -6.77 1.77
N THR A 66 2.77 -7.77 2.17
CA THR A 66 2.87 -9.05 1.48
C THR A 66 2.42 -10.21 2.37
N GLU A 67 1.83 -11.25 1.76
CA GLU A 67 1.42 -12.47 2.46
C GLU A 67 1.66 -13.72 1.61
N GLY A 68 1.78 -14.87 2.26
CA GLY A 68 1.92 -16.18 1.60
C GLY A 68 2.99 -16.18 0.50
N ARG A 69 2.57 -16.52 -0.73
CA ARG A 69 3.46 -16.64 -1.90
C ARG A 69 3.96 -15.30 -2.46
N ALA A 70 3.49 -14.17 -1.92
CA ALA A 70 3.93 -12.83 -2.32
C ALA A 70 5.05 -12.28 -1.41
N ARG A 71 5.45 -13.00 -0.35
CA ARG A 71 6.57 -12.67 0.54
C ARG A 71 7.94 -12.91 -0.13
N GLY A 72 9.02 -12.53 0.57
CA GLY A 72 10.41 -12.69 0.12
C GLY A 72 10.88 -11.56 -0.78
N VAL A 73 10.22 -10.41 -0.71
CA VAL A 73 10.58 -9.19 -1.45
C VAL A 73 11.20 -8.21 -0.48
N GLU A 74 12.44 -7.80 -0.75
CA GLU A 74 13.13 -6.80 0.07
C GLU A 74 12.52 -5.41 -0.11
N ALA A 75 12.63 -4.57 0.91
CA ALA A 75 12.33 -3.15 0.80
C ALA A 75 13.29 -2.46 -0.18
N SER A 76 12.89 -1.28 -0.68
CA SER A 76 13.78 -0.34 -1.37
C SER A 76 13.94 0.93 -0.53
N ASP A 77 14.79 1.85 -0.98
CA ASP A 77 15.02 3.14 -0.30
C ASP A 77 13.72 3.96 -0.12
N THR A 78 12.73 3.79 -1.01
CA THR A 78 11.48 4.57 -1.02
C THR A 78 10.21 3.75 -0.76
N VAL A 79 10.32 2.41 -0.69
CA VAL A 79 9.18 1.51 -0.45
C VAL A 79 9.52 0.50 0.62
N GLY A 80 8.89 0.66 1.79
CA GLY A 80 8.95 -0.33 2.86
C GLY A 80 8.16 -1.59 2.49
N VAL A 81 8.57 -2.74 3.05
CA VAL A 81 7.84 -4.00 2.90
C VAL A 81 7.48 -4.52 4.29
N VAL A 82 6.21 -4.86 4.48
CA VAL A 82 5.72 -5.54 5.68
C VAL A 82 5.24 -6.92 5.29
N GLU A 83 5.92 -7.95 5.80
CA GLU A 83 5.47 -9.33 5.62
C GLU A 83 4.44 -9.68 6.70
N ALA A 84 3.17 -9.79 6.31
CA ALA A 84 2.11 -10.22 7.20
C ALA A 84 2.33 -11.70 7.56
N PRO A 85 2.53 -12.08 8.84
CA PRO A 85 2.82 -13.47 9.22
C PRO A 85 1.62 -14.41 9.00
N GLY A 86 0.41 -13.86 9.08
CA GLY A 86 -0.86 -14.53 8.75
C GLY A 86 -1.54 -13.84 7.56
N SER A 87 -2.73 -13.28 7.82
CA SER A 87 -3.52 -12.55 6.81
C SER A 87 -2.98 -11.14 6.56
N GLY A 88 -2.85 -10.78 5.29
CA GLY A 88 -2.56 -9.42 4.84
C GLY A 88 -3.62 -8.42 5.31
N ASP A 89 -4.89 -8.80 5.30
CA ASP A 89 -6.00 -7.94 5.75
C ASP A 89 -5.85 -7.53 7.21
N ASP A 90 -5.51 -8.48 8.08
CA ASP A 90 -5.32 -8.22 9.51
C ASP A 90 -4.09 -7.34 9.76
N ALA A 91 -3.00 -7.57 9.02
CA ALA A 91 -1.79 -6.75 9.09
C ALA A 91 -2.06 -5.32 8.61
N ILE A 92 -2.79 -5.14 7.51
CA ILE A 92 -3.17 -3.82 6.99
C ILE A 92 -4.09 -3.11 7.97
N ALA A 93 -5.13 -3.76 8.47
CA ALA A 93 -6.07 -3.15 9.41
C ALA A 93 -5.35 -2.69 10.70
N ARG A 94 -4.41 -3.49 11.19
CA ARG A 94 -3.55 -3.12 12.33
C ARG A 94 -2.67 -1.91 12.02
N LEU A 95 -1.96 -1.93 10.90
CA LEU A 95 -1.09 -0.83 10.48
C LEU A 95 -1.88 0.48 10.33
N VAL A 96 -3.09 0.41 9.78
CA VAL A 96 -4.00 1.56 9.66
C VAL A 96 -4.37 2.08 11.04
N ALA A 97 -4.83 1.23 11.96
CA ALA A 97 -5.24 1.63 13.30
C ALA A 97 -4.11 2.28 14.11
N GLU A 98 -2.87 1.81 13.92
CA GLU A 98 -1.68 2.38 14.55
C GLU A 98 -1.25 3.72 13.90
N THR A 99 -1.57 3.93 12.62
CA THR A 99 -1.12 5.09 11.83
C THR A 99 -2.09 6.28 11.88
N THR A 100 -3.39 6.02 11.73
CA THR A 100 -4.42 7.06 11.56
C THR A 100 -4.55 8.06 12.72
N PRO A 101 -4.19 7.74 13.98
CA PRO A 101 -4.14 8.74 15.05
C PRO A 101 -3.06 9.81 14.85
N HIS A 102 -2.05 9.55 14.02
CA HIS A 102 -0.86 10.38 13.89
C HIS A 102 -0.69 11.01 12.50
N ARG A 103 -1.24 10.38 11.46
CA ARG A 103 -1.12 10.87 10.07
C ARG A 103 -2.17 10.29 9.14
N GLN A 104 -2.32 10.92 7.98
CA GLN A 104 -3.18 10.44 6.90
C GLN A 104 -2.69 9.07 6.38
N CYS A 105 -3.63 8.14 6.22
CA CYS A 105 -3.35 6.79 5.76
C CYS A 105 -4.36 6.38 4.68
N LEU A 106 -3.85 5.94 3.52
CA LEU A 106 -4.66 5.45 2.40
C LEU A 106 -4.22 4.03 2.04
N VAL A 107 -5.19 3.12 2.02
CA VAL A 107 -4.99 1.74 1.58
C VAL A 107 -5.38 1.60 0.11
N VAL A 108 -4.50 0.98 -0.67
CA VAL A 108 -4.76 0.62 -2.06
C VAL A 108 -5.16 -0.85 -2.12
N THR A 109 -6.46 -1.09 -2.28
CA THR A 109 -7.03 -2.44 -2.46
C THR A 109 -8.37 -2.36 -3.18
N SER A 110 -8.68 -3.37 -3.97
CA SER A 110 -10.01 -3.58 -4.56
C SER A 110 -10.87 -4.55 -3.72
N ASP A 111 -10.33 -5.10 -2.61
CA ASP A 111 -11.07 -6.01 -1.73
C ASP A 111 -12.11 -5.25 -0.88
N ARG A 112 -13.38 -5.69 -0.95
CA ARG A 112 -14.50 -5.04 -0.25
C ARG A 112 -14.53 -5.38 1.24
N GLY A 113 -14.05 -6.55 1.63
CA GLY A 113 -13.94 -6.97 3.02
C GLY A 113 -12.87 -6.15 3.74
N LEU A 114 -11.68 -6.08 3.15
CA LEU A 114 -10.59 -5.25 3.66
C LEU A 114 -10.99 -3.78 3.71
N ARG A 115 -11.67 -3.26 2.69
CA ARG A 115 -12.17 -1.87 2.71
C ARG A 115 -12.94 -1.54 3.99
N ARG A 116 -13.90 -2.38 4.36
CA ARG A 116 -14.71 -2.17 5.57
C ARG A 116 -13.86 -2.16 6.84
N ARG A 117 -12.84 -3.01 6.91
CA ARG A 117 -11.92 -3.08 8.06
C ARG A 117 -11.05 -1.82 8.16
N VAL A 118 -10.53 -1.34 7.02
CA VAL A 118 -9.73 -0.11 6.95
C VAL A 118 -10.56 1.11 7.36
N GLU A 119 -11.78 1.24 6.83
CA GLU A 119 -12.69 2.32 7.20
C GLU A 119 -13.05 2.29 8.69
N ALA A 120 -13.28 1.10 9.26
CA ALA A 120 -13.50 0.92 10.69
C ALA A 120 -12.28 1.28 11.55
N ALA A 121 -11.06 1.14 11.01
CA ALA A 121 -9.80 1.56 11.63
C ALA A 121 -9.46 3.06 11.39
N GLY A 122 -10.37 3.82 10.77
CA GLY A 122 -10.21 5.25 10.50
C GLY A 122 -9.36 5.58 9.26
N GLY A 123 -9.01 4.57 8.45
CA GLY A 123 -8.25 4.75 7.21
C GLY A 123 -9.13 5.09 6.01
N GLN A 124 -8.50 5.57 4.93
CA GLN A 124 -9.14 5.76 3.64
C GLN A 124 -8.77 4.63 2.68
N VAL A 125 -9.58 4.37 1.65
CA VAL A 125 -9.35 3.30 0.67
C VAL A 125 -9.50 3.81 -0.76
N THR A 126 -8.58 3.41 -1.64
CA THR A 126 -8.72 3.55 -3.09
C THR A 126 -8.49 2.21 -3.80
N GLY A 127 -8.98 2.08 -5.04
CA GLY A 127 -8.82 0.86 -5.83
C GLY A 127 -7.42 0.72 -6.44
N ALA A 128 -7.03 -0.52 -6.74
CA ALA A 128 -5.73 -0.83 -7.37
C ALA A 128 -5.50 -0.14 -8.73
N GLY A 129 -6.58 0.24 -9.43
CA GLY A 129 -6.51 0.98 -10.70
C GLY A 129 -5.90 2.38 -10.57
N THR A 130 -5.77 2.92 -9.36
CA THR A 130 -5.07 4.19 -9.10
C THR A 130 -3.55 4.09 -9.27
N LEU A 131 -2.98 2.87 -9.25
CA LEU A 131 -1.54 2.63 -9.43
C LEU A 131 -1.11 2.50 -10.91
N ALA A 132 -2.00 2.78 -11.87
CA ALA A 132 -1.77 2.63 -13.31
C ALA A 132 -1.35 3.94 -14.01
#